data_AF-A0A6G4JKW9-F1
#
_entry.id   AF-A0A6G4JKW9-F1
#
_cell.length_a   1.000
_cell.length_b   1.000
_cell.length_c   1.000
_cell.angle_alpha   90.00
_cell.angle_beta   90.00
_cell.angle_gamma   90.00
#
_symmetry.space_group_name_H-M   'P 1'
#
loop_
_entity.id
_entity.type
_entity.pdbx_description
1 polymer ?
#
loop_
_entity_poly.entity_id
_entity_poly.type
_entity_poly.pdbx_seq_one_letter_code
_entity_poly.pdbx_strand_id
1 'polypeptide(L)'
;SSFKSKAPQIKPLVTKDYYDTLFKDSKDKYDLYDDITVNDIHVYFDTYDPKKDSYKVFVQFDERIETDGDDKIEHRQTSAQLDLVRTAEGWRIDNLKRFNLKPLGR
;
A
#
# COMPACT_ATOMS: atom_id res chain seq x y z
N SER A 1 -10.98 11.78 -7.11
CA SER A 1 -9.67 12.33 -7.55
C SER A 1 -8.86 11.25 -8.24
N SER A 2 -8.15 11.52 -9.34
CA SER A 2 -7.40 10.45 -10.04
C SER A 2 -6.18 9.98 -9.25
N PHE A 3 -5.82 8.69 -9.37
CA PHE A 3 -4.63 8.12 -8.74
C PHE A 3 -3.34 8.84 -9.14
N LYS A 4 -3.27 9.31 -10.41
CA LYS A 4 -2.15 10.13 -10.93
C LYS A 4 -1.89 11.39 -10.09
N SER A 5 -2.90 12.00 -9.48
CA SER A 5 -2.73 13.19 -8.63
C SER A 5 -1.91 12.93 -7.36
N LYS A 6 -1.83 11.67 -6.91
CA LYS A 6 -1.05 11.25 -5.73
C LYS A 6 0.43 10.98 -6.06
N ALA A 7 0.81 10.97 -7.34
CA ALA A 7 2.16 10.64 -7.76
C ALA A 7 3.26 11.50 -7.08
N PRO A 8 3.11 12.83 -6.92
CA PRO A 8 4.12 13.65 -6.22
C PRO A 8 4.29 13.27 -4.74
N GLN A 9 3.21 12.86 -4.08
CA GLN A 9 3.21 12.45 -2.66
C GLN A 9 3.82 11.06 -2.48
N ILE A 10 3.60 10.16 -3.44
CA ILE A 10 4.09 8.76 -3.39
C ILE A 10 5.56 8.66 -3.79
N LYS A 11 6.01 9.47 -4.77
CA LYS A 11 7.39 9.44 -5.31
C LYS A 11 8.50 9.37 -4.26
N PRO A 12 8.53 10.19 -3.18
CA PRO A 12 9.60 10.13 -2.19
C PRO A 12 9.54 8.89 -1.27
N LEU A 13 8.45 8.11 -1.30
CA LEU A 13 8.24 6.95 -0.42
C LEU A 13 8.64 5.62 -1.06
N VAL A 14 8.72 5.57 -2.39
CA VAL A 14 8.91 4.34 -3.17
C VAL A 14 10.24 4.33 -3.91
N THR A 15 10.71 3.15 -4.33
CA THR A 15 11.83 3.06 -5.27
C THR A 15 11.41 3.60 -6.64
N LYS A 16 12.38 4.04 -7.44
CA LYS A 16 12.11 4.53 -8.81
C LYS A 16 11.43 3.45 -9.66
N ASP A 17 11.86 2.21 -9.53
CA ASP A 17 11.32 1.10 -10.33
C ASP A 17 9.88 0.78 -9.92
N TYR A 18 9.56 0.85 -8.62
CA TYR A 18 8.20 0.69 -8.15
C TYR A 18 7.30 1.88 -8.54
N TYR A 19 7.82 3.11 -8.46
CA TYR A 19 7.12 4.30 -8.98
C TYR A 19 6.79 4.16 -10.46
N ASP A 20 7.78 3.74 -11.27
CA ASP A 20 7.62 3.53 -12.70
C ASP A 20 6.53 2.47 -12.96
N THR A 21 6.48 1.40 -12.16
CA THR A 21 5.41 0.38 -12.21
C THR A 21 4.02 0.95 -11.92
N LEU A 22 3.90 1.87 -10.95
CA LEU A 22 2.63 2.47 -10.56
C LEU A 22 2.11 3.53 -11.55
N PHE A 23 3.01 4.26 -12.22
CA PHE A 23 2.64 5.49 -12.95
C PHE A 23 3.09 5.58 -14.42
N LYS A 24 4.04 4.77 -14.92
CA LYS A 24 4.47 4.84 -16.34
C LYS A 24 3.62 4.02 -17.30
N ASP A 25 2.97 2.96 -16.83
CA ASP A 25 2.14 2.11 -17.69
C ASP A 25 0.83 2.85 -18.01
N SER A 26 0.72 3.37 -19.24
CA SER A 26 -0.17 4.47 -19.66
C SER A 26 -1.62 4.09 -19.94
N LYS A 27 -2.04 2.85 -19.67
CA LYS A 27 -3.46 2.57 -19.49
C LYS A 27 -3.79 2.97 -18.07
N ASP A 28 -4.79 3.82 -17.86
CA ASP A 28 -5.39 4.06 -16.55
C ASP A 28 -5.91 2.72 -15.97
N LYS A 29 -4.99 1.90 -15.45
CA LYS A 29 -5.27 0.59 -14.83
C LYS A 29 -5.91 0.79 -13.45
N TYR A 30 -5.81 2.00 -12.92
CA TYR A 30 -6.22 2.37 -11.57
C TYR A 30 -7.02 3.68 -11.65
N ASP A 31 -8.27 3.58 -12.07
CA ASP A 31 -9.24 4.65 -11.79
C ASP A 31 -9.75 4.48 -10.36
N LEU A 32 -9.55 5.51 -9.54
CA LEU A 32 -10.19 5.63 -8.23
C LEU A 32 -11.54 6.31 -8.46
N TYR A 33 -12.56 5.53 -8.83
CA TYR A 33 -13.96 5.93 -8.74
C TYR A 33 -14.49 5.84 -7.30
N ASP A 34 -13.70 5.21 -6.41
CA ASP A 34 -14.06 5.03 -5.02
C ASP A 34 -13.32 6.01 -4.11
N ASP A 35 -14.04 6.60 -3.16
CA ASP A 35 -13.42 7.24 -2.00
C ASP A 35 -13.07 6.18 -0.96
N ILE A 36 -11.78 6.07 -0.65
CA ILE A 36 -11.24 5.04 0.25
C ILE A 36 -10.65 5.72 1.47
N THR A 37 -11.27 5.47 2.63
CA THR A 37 -10.72 5.85 3.94
C THR A 37 -10.11 4.64 4.62
N VAL A 38 -8.93 4.82 5.20
CA VAL A 38 -8.21 3.77 5.95
C VAL A 38 -8.15 4.14 7.42
N ASN A 39 -8.55 3.21 8.30
CA ASN A 39 -8.51 3.34 9.75
C ASN A 39 -7.90 2.09 10.41
N ASP A 40 -7.66 2.17 11.72
CA ASP A 40 -7.16 1.06 12.56
C ASP A 40 -5.93 0.34 11.97
N ILE A 41 -4.86 1.11 11.73
CA ILE A 41 -3.64 0.62 11.10
C ILE A 41 -2.77 -0.12 12.13
N HIS A 42 -2.63 -1.43 11.96
CA HIS A 42 -1.70 -2.28 12.71
C HIS A 42 -0.48 -2.60 11.87
N VAL A 43 0.71 -2.31 12.40
CA VAL A 43 1.99 -2.53 11.71
C VAL A 43 2.79 -3.61 12.44
N TYR A 44 3.17 -4.65 11.71
CA TYR A 44 3.99 -5.75 12.18
C TYR A 44 5.31 -5.77 11.40
N PHE A 45 6.42 -5.63 12.10
CA PHE A 45 7.75 -5.64 11.51
C PHE A 45 8.71 -6.43 12.41
N ASP A 46 9.69 -7.09 11.80
CA ASP A 46 10.77 -7.74 12.54
C ASP A 46 11.55 -6.73 13.37
N THR A 47 12.17 -7.18 14.46
CA THR A 47 13.10 -6.36 15.24
C THR A 47 14.13 -5.70 14.32
N TYR A 48 14.26 -4.38 14.47
CA TYR A 48 15.21 -3.60 13.69
C TYR A 48 16.66 -4.06 13.93
N ASP A 49 17.32 -4.42 12.85
CA ASP A 49 18.73 -4.74 12.72
C ASP A 49 19.40 -3.76 11.71
N PRO A 50 20.32 -2.90 12.16
CA PRO A 50 20.98 -1.93 11.30
C PRO A 50 21.86 -2.57 10.21
N LYS A 51 22.13 -3.88 10.27
CA LYS A 51 22.89 -4.62 9.26
C LYS A 51 22.04 -5.11 8.09
N LYS A 52 20.70 -5.07 8.22
CA LYS A 52 19.79 -5.43 7.15
C LYS A 52 19.53 -4.23 6.25
N ASP A 53 19.63 -4.44 4.94
CA ASP A 53 19.26 -3.45 3.93
C ASP A 53 17.87 -3.70 3.33
N SER A 54 17.14 -4.69 3.86
CA SER A 54 15.76 -4.97 3.46
C SER A 54 14.91 -5.50 4.62
N TYR A 55 13.62 -5.17 4.57
CA TYR A 55 12.61 -5.64 5.52
C TYR A 55 11.32 -6.00 4.80
N LYS A 56 10.58 -6.94 5.39
CA LYS A 56 9.17 -7.14 5.09
C LYS A 56 8.37 -6.57 6.24
N VAL A 57 7.47 -5.63 5.93
CA VAL A 57 6.55 -5.04 6.91
C VAL A 57 5.15 -5.48 6.53
N PHE A 58 4.43 -6.06 7.48
CA PHE A 58 3.03 -6.44 7.30
C PHE A 58 2.16 -5.37 7.93
N VAL A 59 1.15 -4.91 7.19
CA VAL A 59 0.22 -3.89 7.64
C VAL A 59 -1.18 -4.47 7.52
N GLN A 60 -1.98 -4.34 8.56
CA GLN A 60 -3.40 -4.66 8.57
C GLN A 60 -4.17 -3.38 8.87
N PHE A 61 -5.25 -3.14 8.16
CA PHE A 61 -6.04 -1.93 8.31
C PHE A 61 -7.48 -2.15 7.84
N ASP A 62 -8.39 -1.34 8.37
CA ASP A 62 -9.78 -1.33 7.97
C ASP A 62 -9.99 -0.29 6.85
N GLU A 63 -10.49 -0.76 5.70
CA GLU A 63 -10.89 0.06 4.57
C GLU A 63 -12.39 0.33 4.64
N ARG A 64 -12.77 1.59 4.46
CA ARG A 64 -14.13 2.02 4.15
C ARG A 64 -14.14 2.55 2.73
N ILE A 65 -14.96 1.95 1.88
CA ILE A 65 -15.03 2.22 0.45
C ILE A 65 -16.42 2.79 0.13
N GLU A 66 -16.44 3.99 -0.44
CA GLU A 66 -17.63 4.60 -1.02
C GLU A 66 -17.47 4.63 -2.54
N THR A 67 -18.34 3.95 -3.28
CA THR A 67 -18.31 3.95 -4.75
C THR A 67 -19.23 5.03 -5.29
N ASP A 68 -18.70 5.92 -6.13
CA ASP A 68 -19.49 6.98 -6.76
C ASP A 68 -20.71 6.40 -7.51
N GLY A 69 -21.91 6.75 -7.06
CA GLY A 69 -23.18 6.31 -7.66
C GLY A 69 -23.80 5.05 -7.03
N ASP A 70 -23.20 4.49 -5.97
CA ASP A 70 -23.81 3.48 -5.11
C ASP A 70 -24.08 4.06 -3.70
N ASP A 71 -25.24 3.77 -3.12
CA ASP A 71 -25.57 4.17 -1.74
C ASP A 71 -24.95 3.24 -0.68
N LYS A 72 -24.29 2.16 -1.13
CA LYS A 72 -23.66 1.18 -0.25
C LYS A 72 -22.25 1.61 0.16
N ILE A 73 -21.99 1.51 1.46
CA ILE A 73 -20.66 1.66 2.06
C ILE A 73 -20.12 0.25 2.33
N GLU A 74 -18.99 -0.10 1.72
CA GLU A 74 -18.29 -1.36 2.01
C GLU A 74 -17.28 -1.15 3.14
N HIS A 75 -17.27 -2.08 4.09
CA HIS A 75 -16.27 -2.17 5.15
C HIS A 75 -15.51 -3.47 5.01
N ARG A 76 -14.18 -3.40 4.94
CA ARG A 76 -13.32 -4.57 4.79
C ARG A 76 -12.03 -4.40 5.55
N GLN A 77 -11.61 -5.45 6.26
CA GLN A 77 -10.25 -5.54 6.77
C GLN A 77 -9.30 -6.04 5.68
N THR A 78 -8.22 -5.32 5.45
CA THR A 78 -7.21 -5.62 4.42
C THR A 78 -5.85 -5.82 5.06
N SER A 79 -5.08 -6.75 4.50
CA SER A 79 -3.68 -6.97 4.87
C SER A 79 -2.78 -6.75 3.66
N ALA A 80 -1.64 -6.09 3.88
CA ALA A 80 -0.65 -5.82 2.87
C ALA A 80 0.76 -6.07 3.38
N GLN A 81 1.63 -6.57 2.51
CA GLN A 81 3.07 -6.70 2.75
C GLN A 81 3.76 -5.58 1.98
N LEU A 82 4.57 -4.80 2.69
CA LEU A 82 5.48 -3.82 2.13
C LEU A 82 6.89 -4.42 2.14
N ASP A 83 7.51 -4.49 0.96
CA ASP A 83 8.93 -4.80 0.84
C ASP A 83 9.69 -3.47 0.94
N LEU A 84 10.45 -3.27 2.02
CA LEU A 84 11.28 -2.09 2.24
C LEU A 84 12.73 -2.38 1.88
N VAL A 85 13.38 -1.42 1.22
CA VAL A 85 14.81 -1.47 0.89
C VAL A 85 15.50 -0.18 1.33
N ARG A 86 16.76 -0.30 1.77
CA ARG A 86 17.58 0.84 2.15
C ARG A 86 18.22 1.45 0.90
N THR A 87 18.05 2.75 0.73
CA THR A 87 18.67 3.54 -0.32
C THR A 87 19.58 4.61 0.27
N ALA A 88 20.35 5.31 -0.57
CA ALA A 88 21.16 6.45 -0.15
C ALA A 88 20.35 7.56 0.54
N GLU A 89 19.05 7.68 0.22
CA GLU A 89 18.14 8.68 0.75
C GLU A 89 17.22 8.14 1.88
N GLY A 90 17.52 6.94 2.40
CA GLY A 90 16.77 6.27 3.45
C GLY A 90 15.93 5.09 2.96
N TRP A 91 15.00 4.63 3.80
CA TRP A 91 14.11 3.51 3.48
C TRP A 91 13.10 3.90 2.40
N ARG A 92 12.86 2.99 1.46
CA ARG A 92 11.87 3.12 0.38
C ARG A 92 11.08 1.83 0.23
N ILE A 93 9.84 1.95 -0.20
CA ILE A 93 8.99 0.81 -0.56
C ILE A 93 9.36 0.36 -1.97
N ASP A 94 9.86 -0.85 -2.07
CA ASP A 94 10.18 -1.51 -3.34
C ASP A 94 8.97 -2.25 -3.92
N ASN A 95 8.04 -2.69 -3.07
CA ASN A 95 6.84 -3.37 -3.50
C ASN A 95 5.73 -3.34 -2.43
N LEU A 96 4.48 -3.45 -2.88
CA LEU A 96 3.31 -3.67 -2.02
C LEU A 96 2.50 -4.83 -2.59
N LYS A 97 2.15 -5.79 -1.73
CA LYS A 97 1.30 -6.93 -2.07
C LYS A 97 0.15 -7.04 -1.09
N ARG A 98 -1.10 -6.97 -1.57
CA ARG A 98 -2.28 -7.32 -0.77
C ARG A 98 -2.38 -8.83 -0.62
N PHE A 99 -2.81 -9.29 0.55
CA PHE A 99 -3.08 -10.70 0.81
C PHE A 99 -4.23 -10.85 1.82
N ASN A 100 -4.84 -12.05 1.86
CA ASN A 100 -5.90 -12.35 2.82
C ASN A 100 -5.32 -13.16 3.98
N LEU A 101 -5.40 -12.63 5.20
CA LEU A 101 -5.21 -13.42 6.41
C LEU A 101 -6.45 -14.27 6.64
N LYS A 102 -6.41 -15.53 6.22
CA LYS A 102 -7.41 -16.50 6.67
C LYS A 102 -7.06 -16.88 8.11
N PRO A 103 -8.03 -16.92 9.05
CA PRO A 103 -7.81 -17.52 10.35
C PRO A 103 -7.27 -18.93 10.14
N LEU A 104 -6.17 -19.28 10.80
CA LEU A 104 -5.82 -20.68 10.98
C LEU A 104 -6.97 -21.26 11.81
N GLY A 105 -7.82 -22.07 11.17
CA GLY A 105 -9.00 -22.64 11.80
C GLY A 105 -8.64 -23.24 13.16
N ARG A 106 -9.49 -22.96 14.16
CA ARG A 106 -9.54 -23.76 15.38
C ARG A 106 -10.39 -24.99 15.15
#